data_AF-A0A6G7WYH3-F1
#
_entry.id   AF-A0A6G7WYH3-F1
#
_cell.length_a   1.000
_cell.length_b   1.000
_cell.length_c   1.000
_cell.angle_alpha   90.00
_cell.angle_beta   90.00
_cell.angle_gamma   90.00
#
_symmetry.space_group_name_H-M   'P 1'
#
loop_
_entity.id
_entity.type
_entity.pdbx_description
1 polymer ?
#
loop_
_entity_poly.entity_id
_entity_poly.type
_entity_poly.pdbx_seq_one_letter_code
_entity_poly.pdbx_strand_id
1 'polypeptide(L)'
;MKLSTLEEFSDQFYAYTHIPILVASGTTLIFPKLDFSPDKVNELINQFPIIEHVINSTESFCSLSDGYFMFAQFRCKLENKDYKIIIGPTVISGTTSPFIANHPFSNFSFELQKESETGFLNHVKFIYFALKHETIENKKLKISYIDVQDNRISTKKRFTNILDNRRSEGFTKDSYQMELRLIHYIRTQKIDKIEWIIRSLSSHSSNLLSSDALQSIRLKFVGFVTIITRTAIQDGIPLETAFSLSDSLIEAMDSMTTTRQIIEYFSYTSIQFMNLYSNHRFKNVSSDTKKVYNYIDMHLTEKISLDEIGKFIGKSQLIYRTNLKLKLERQYLIIC
;
A
#
# COMPACT_ATOMS: atom_id res chain seq x y z
N MET A 1 26.99 -27.74 26.12
CA MET A 1 26.63 -28.78 25.13
C MET A 1 27.73 -28.87 24.07
N LYS A 2 28.05 -30.06 23.55
CA LYS A 2 29.00 -30.23 22.45
C LYS A 2 28.34 -29.88 21.11
N LEU A 3 29.12 -29.49 20.11
CA LEU A 3 28.58 -29.21 18.78
C LEU A 3 27.88 -30.45 18.19
N SER A 4 28.49 -31.63 18.28
CA SER A 4 27.90 -32.89 17.78
C SER A 4 26.53 -33.22 18.38
N THR A 5 26.30 -32.86 19.65
CA THR A 5 24.99 -33.02 20.30
C THR A 5 23.95 -32.03 19.76
N LEU A 6 24.38 -30.83 19.34
CA LEU A 6 23.49 -29.86 18.68
C LEU A 6 23.09 -30.34 17.29
N GLU A 7 24.02 -30.96 16.57
CA GLU A 7 23.77 -31.54 15.24
C GLU A 7 22.69 -32.62 15.35
N GLU A 8 22.85 -33.57 16.27
CA GLU A 8 21.85 -34.62 16.52
C GLU A 8 20.50 -34.05 16.98
N PHE A 9 20.50 -33.04 17.87
CA PHE A 9 19.28 -32.35 18.26
C PHE A 9 18.57 -31.68 17.07
N SER A 10 19.34 -31.05 16.18
CA SER A 10 18.83 -30.38 14.98
C SER A 10 18.20 -31.38 14.01
N ASP A 11 18.88 -32.50 13.75
CA ASP A 11 18.39 -33.55 12.86
C ASP A 11 17.08 -34.16 13.38
N GLN A 12 17.01 -34.46 14.68
CA GLN A 12 15.78 -34.96 15.31
C GLN A 12 14.66 -33.92 15.24
N PHE A 13 14.95 -32.66 15.57
CA PHE A 13 13.95 -31.59 15.52
C PHE A 13 13.41 -31.39 14.10
N TYR A 14 14.29 -31.40 13.10
CA TYR A 14 13.94 -31.29 11.70
C TYR A 14 13.06 -32.45 11.24
N ALA A 15 13.37 -33.70 11.62
CA ALA A 15 12.58 -34.87 11.26
C ALA A 15 11.10 -34.79 11.68
N TYR A 16 10.78 -34.07 12.76
CA TYR A 16 9.41 -33.89 13.24
C TYR A 16 8.72 -32.63 12.74
N THR A 17 9.48 -31.55 12.53
CA THR A 17 8.91 -30.22 12.28
C THR A 17 9.13 -29.70 10.86
N HIS A 18 10.09 -30.28 10.13
CA HIS A 18 10.60 -29.76 8.87
C HIS A 18 11.10 -28.30 8.97
N ILE A 19 11.52 -27.89 10.17
CA ILE A 19 12.12 -26.58 10.44
C ILE A 19 13.61 -26.81 10.71
N PRO A 20 14.51 -26.40 9.79
CA PRO A 20 15.94 -26.63 9.98
C PRO A 20 16.51 -25.70 11.06
N ILE A 21 17.53 -26.18 11.76
CA ILE A 21 18.35 -25.36 12.65
C ILE A 21 19.76 -25.29 12.07
N LEU A 22 20.18 -24.08 11.72
CA LEU A 22 21.48 -23.76 11.16
C LEU A 22 22.38 -23.20 12.27
N VAL A 23 23.68 -23.46 12.17
CA VAL A 23 24.68 -22.95 13.13
C VAL A 23 25.70 -22.13 12.37
N ALA A 24 26.01 -20.92 12.84
CA ALA A 24 27.03 -20.06 12.26
C ALA A 24 28.08 -19.61 13.31
N SER A 25 29.31 -19.41 12.86
CA SER A 25 30.39 -18.76 13.62
C SER A 25 30.85 -17.53 12.84
N GLY A 26 30.61 -16.35 13.40
CA GLY A 26 30.73 -15.10 12.65
C GLY A 26 29.72 -15.07 11.50
N THR A 27 30.20 -14.87 10.28
CA THR A 27 29.41 -14.88 9.03
C THR A 27 29.41 -16.25 8.34
N THR A 28 30.10 -17.25 8.90
CA THR A 28 30.28 -18.56 8.26
C THR A 28 29.31 -19.58 8.85
N LEU A 29 28.51 -20.23 8.00
CA LEU A 29 27.67 -21.37 8.39
C LEU A 29 28.53 -22.62 8.63
N ILE A 30 28.28 -23.33 9.74
CA ILE A 30 29.00 -24.52 10.20
C ILE A 30 28.12 -25.78 10.08
N PHE A 31 26.80 -25.64 10.28
CA PHE A 31 25.85 -26.75 10.26
C PHE A 31 24.57 -26.38 9.49
N PRO A 32 23.98 -27.30 8.69
CA PRO A 32 24.47 -28.66 8.38
C PRO A 32 25.84 -28.64 7.67
N LYS A 33 26.59 -29.77 7.74
CA LYS A 33 27.80 -30.01 6.93
C LYS A 33 27.41 -30.09 5.45
N LEU A 34 27.01 -28.98 4.88
CA LEU A 34 26.97 -28.83 3.44
C LEU A 34 28.42 -28.59 3.02
N ASP A 35 28.91 -29.35 2.04
CA ASP A 35 30.11 -28.96 1.29
C ASP A 35 29.77 -27.63 0.59
N PHE A 36 29.96 -26.54 1.33
CA PHE A 36 29.70 -25.18 0.90
C PHE A 36 30.93 -24.70 0.12
N SER A 37 31.00 -25.06 -1.17
CA SER A 37 31.67 -24.16 -2.09
C SER A 37 31.01 -22.77 -1.97
N PRO A 38 31.75 -21.65 -2.14
CA PRO A 38 31.19 -20.30 -2.10
C PRO A 38 29.89 -20.14 -2.92
N ASP A 39 29.75 -20.91 -3.98
CA ASP A 39 28.59 -20.95 -4.87
C ASP A 39 27.29 -21.35 -4.15
N LYS A 40 27.32 -22.29 -3.20
CA LYS A 40 26.11 -22.76 -2.49
C LYS A 40 25.63 -21.81 -1.39
N VAL A 41 26.53 -21.04 -0.78
CA VAL A 41 26.13 -19.97 0.15
C VAL A 41 25.44 -18.86 -0.62
N ASN A 42 25.99 -18.48 -1.78
CA ASN A 42 25.33 -17.55 -2.69
C ASN A 42 23.99 -18.10 -3.17
N GLU A 43 23.88 -19.41 -3.42
CA GLU A 43 22.62 -20.04 -3.78
C GLU A 43 21.59 -19.97 -2.65
N LEU A 44 22.01 -20.22 -1.41
CA LEU A 44 21.13 -20.13 -0.24
C LEU A 44 20.67 -18.68 0.01
N ILE A 45 21.56 -17.70 -0.17
CA ILE A 45 21.24 -16.27 -0.11
C ILE A 45 20.30 -15.90 -1.28
N ASN A 46 20.52 -16.42 -2.48
CA ASN A 46 19.65 -16.17 -3.63
C ASN A 46 18.24 -16.77 -3.42
N GLN A 47 18.13 -17.92 -2.76
CA GLN A 47 16.84 -18.56 -2.46
C GLN A 47 16.14 -17.91 -1.26
N PHE A 48 16.90 -17.51 -0.24
CA PHE A 48 16.40 -16.89 0.97
C PHE A 48 17.18 -15.60 1.27
N PRO A 49 16.93 -14.50 0.55
CA PRO A 49 17.68 -13.26 0.74
C PRO A 49 17.74 -12.80 2.20
N ILE A 50 16.64 -13.00 2.94
CA ILE A 50 16.53 -12.65 4.36
C ILE A 50 17.58 -13.29 5.26
N ILE A 51 18.14 -14.43 4.88
CA ILE A 51 19.13 -15.10 5.72
C ILE A 51 20.41 -14.27 5.87
N GLU A 52 20.75 -13.42 4.89
CA GLU A 52 21.90 -12.53 5.01
C GLU A 52 21.73 -11.55 6.18
N HIS A 53 20.53 -10.96 6.35
CA HIS A 53 20.24 -10.09 7.50
C HIS A 53 20.28 -10.86 8.82
N VAL A 54 19.84 -12.11 8.84
CA VAL A 54 19.87 -12.97 10.03
C VAL A 54 21.32 -13.29 10.42
N ILE A 55 22.15 -13.67 9.44
CA ILE A 55 23.57 -14.01 9.61
C ILE A 55 24.39 -12.77 9.99
N ASN A 56 24.09 -11.59 9.44
CA ASN A 56 24.83 -10.36 9.73
C ASN A 56 24.31 -9.59 10.96
N SER A 57 23.14 -9.93 11.49
CA SER A 57 22.58 -9.26 12.68
C SER A 57 23.52 -9.32 13.89
N THR A 58 23.70 -8.17 14.54
CA THR A 58 24.48 -8.02 15.77
C THR A 58 23.64 -8.22 17.05
N GLU A 59 22.32 -8.34 16.91
CA GLU A 59 21.39 -8.51 18.04
C GLU A 59 21.58 -9.85 18.75
N SER A 60 21.34 -9.89 20.06
CA SER A 60 21.46 -11.10 20.88
C SER A 60 20.36 -12.14 20.61
N PHE A 61 19.19 -11.66 20.19
CA PHE A 61 18.05 -12.43 19.72
C PHE A 61 17.30 -11.59 18.69
N CYS A 62 16.91 -12.19 17.56
CA CYS A 62 15.90 -11.59 16.69
C CYS A 62 15.06 -12.65 15.99
N SER A 63 13.81 -12.35 15.71
CA SER A 63 12.93 -13.15 14.86
C SER A 63 12.48 -12.29 13.69
N LEU A 64 12.77 -12.73 12.47
CA LEU A 64 12.65 -11.97 11.24
C LEU A 64 11.76 -12.69 10.23
N SER A 65 11.10 -11.94 9.37
CA SER A 65 10.39 -12.51 8.23
C SER A 65 10.31 -11.54 7.06
N ASP A 66 10.34 -12.08 5.83
CA ASP A 66 10.13 -11.34 4.58
C ASP A 66 8.66 -11.42 4.10
N GLY A 67 7.79 -12.06 4.88
CA GLY A 67 6.38 -12.30 4.52
C GLY A 67 6.12 -13.61 3.78
N TYR A 68 7.15 -14.37 3.45
CA TYR A 68 7.05 -15.75 2.94
C TYR A 68 7.74 -16.74 3.88
N PHE A 69 8.95 -16.40 4.31
CA PHE A 69 9.78 -17.18 5.20
C PHE A 69 9.92 -16.52 6.57
N MET A 70 10.04 -17.35 7.59
CA MET A 70 10.34 -16.95 8.96
C MET A 70 11.70 -17.51 9.37
N PHE A 71 12.45 -16.67 10.07
CA PHE A 71 13.73 -16.99 10.68
C PHE A 71 13.76 -16.50 12.12
N ALA A 72 14.51 -17.16 12.97
CA ALA A 72 14.92 -16.61 14.26
C ALA A 72 16.40 -16.88 14.48
N GLN A 73 17.07 -16.02 15.23
CA GLN A 73 18.44 -16.25 15.64
C GLN A 73 18.67 -15.85 17.08
N PHE A 74 19.63 -16.52 17.71
CA PHE A 74 20.19 -16.12 18.99
C PHE A 74 21.60 -16.66 19.17
N ARG A 75 22.36 -16.03 20.07
CA ARG A 75 23.72 -16.47 20.40
C ARG A 75 23.74 -17.53 21.49
N CYS A 76 24.46 -18.63 21.29
CA CYS A 76 24.65 -19.71 22.27
C CYS A 76 26.14 -20.06 22.43
N LYS A 77 26.58 -20.31 23.67
CA LYS A 77 27.94 -20.78 23.95
C LYS A 77 27.98 -22.30 23.95
N LEU A 78 28.78 -22.88 23.06
CA LEU A 78 29.05 -24.31 22.99
C LEU A 78 30.56 -24.50 23.12
N GLU A 79 31.01 -25.37 24.03
CA GLU A 79 32.45 -25.64 24.25
C GLU A 79 33.31 -24.36 24.38
N ASN A 80 32.83 -23.36 25.11
CA ASN A 80 33.45 -22.04 25.29
C ASN A 80 33.63 -21.18 24.02
N LYS A 81 32.98 -21.55 22.91
CA LYS A 81 32.89 -20.74 21.68
C LYS A 81 31.47 -20.20 21.51
N ASP A 82 31.38 -18.95 21.04
CA ASP A 82 30.11 -18.31 20.73
C ASP A 82 29.65 -18.69 19.33
N TYR A 83 28.46 -19.27 19.24
CA TYR A 83 27.79 -19.62 17.99
C TYR A 83 26.49 -18.84 17.86
N LYS A 84 26.13 -18.55 16.62
CA LYS A 84 24.80 -18.06 16.26
C LYS A 84 23.95 -19.25 15.83
N ILE A 85 22.88 -19.49 16.57
CA ILE A 85 21.86 -20.48 16.23
C ILE A 85 20.82 -19.77 15.39
N ILE A 86 20.49 -20.32 14.23
CA ILE A 86 19.48 -19.80 13.31
C ILE A 86 18.41 -20.88 13.14
N ILE A 87 17.15 -20.54 13.35
CA ILE A 87 16.00 -21.44 13.22
C ILE A 87 15.23 -20.99 11.98
N GLY A 88 14.93 -21.93 11.09
CA GLY A 88 14.34 -21.68 9.79
C GLY A 88 15.35 -21.92 8.64
N PRO A 89 14.90 -21.82 7.38
CA PRO A 89 13.64 -21.22 6.94
C PRO A 89 12.39 -22.02 7.29
N THR A 90 11.26 -21.34 7.47
CA THR A 90 9.92 -21.94 7.54
C THR A 90 8.93 -21.09 6.76
N VAL A 91 8.02 -21.72 6.01
CA VAL A 91 7.04 -20.98 5.20
C VAL A 91 5.86 -20.53 6.07
N ILE A 92 5.39 -19.30 5.90
CA ILE A 92 4.20 -18.81 6.62
C ILE A 92 2.94 -19.48 6.08
N SER A 93 2.15 -20.07 6.97
CA SER A 93 0.84 -20.64 6.65
C SER A 93 -0.09 -19.64 5.98
N GLY A 94 -0.75 -20.07 4.91
CA GLY A 94 -1.63 -19.21 4.10
C GLY A 94 -0.91 -18.37 3.04
N THR A 95 0.41 -18.48 2.91
CA THR A 95 1.13 -17.91 1.77
C THR A 95 1.09 -18.83 0.55
N THR A 96 0.94 -18.21 -0.62
CA THR A 96 1.01 -18.84 -1.93
C THR A 96 1.94 -17.99 -2.78
N SER A 97 3.16 -18.45 -3.00
CA SER A 97 4.11 -17.80 -3.90
C SER A 97 4.42 -18.75 -5.07
N PRO A 98 4.44 -18.26 -6.32
CA PRO A 98 4.97 -19.03 -7.45
C PRO A 98 6.40 -19.53 -7.19
N PHE A 99 7.19 -18.79 -6.39
CA PHE A 99 8.53 -19.19 -5.95
C PHE A 99 8.52 -20.51 -5.16
N ILE A 100 7.56 -20.67 -4.24
CA ILE A 100 7.42 -21.88 -3.41
C ILE A 100 6.86 -23.05 -4.23
N ALA A 101 6.08 -22.77 -5.28
CA ALA A 101 5.48 -23.77 -6.14
C ALA A 101 6.43 -24.29 -7.23
N ASN A 102 7.35 -23.45 -7.72
CA ASN A 102 8.18 -23.74 -8.90
C ASN A 102 9.66 -24.01 -8.59
N HIS A 103 10.15 -23.71 -7.38
CA HIS A 103 11.45 -24.18 -6.92
C HIS A 103 11.23 -25.31 -5.92
N PRO A 104 11.34 -26.59 -6.31
CA PRO A 104 11.71 -27.59 -5.33
C PRO A 104 13.02 -27.10 -4.72
N PHE A 105 13.16 -27.13 -3.40
CA PHE A 105 14.43 -26.88 -2.72
C PHE A 105 15.45 -27.99 -3.05
N SER A 106 15.42 -28.58 -4.26
CA SER A 106 16.11 -29.80 -4.68
C SER A 106 17.63 -29.75 -4.51
N ASN A 107 18.20 -28.55 -4.39
CA ASN A 107 19.63 -28.35 -4.16
C ASN A 107 20.00 -28.39 -2.66
N PHE A 108 19.00 -28.36 -1.78
CA PHE A 108 19.09 -28.60 -0.35
C PHE A 108 18.30 -29.88 0.01
N SER A 109 18.89 -30.76 0.80
CA SER A 109 18.28 -32.05 1.18
C SER A 109 17.10 -31.93 2.17
N PHE A 110 16.39 -30.80 2.20
CA PHE A 110 15.32 -30.53 3.16
C PHE A 110 14.02 -30.05 2.50
N GLU A 111 12.91 -30.66 2.87
CA GLU A 111 11.55 -30.18 2.62
C GLU A 111 11.17 -29.10 3.65
N LEU A 112 10.43 -28.07 3.23
CA LEU A 112 9.93 -27.02 4.11
C LEU A 112 8.43 -27.13 4.32
N GLN A 113 8.01 -27.13 5.58
CA GLN A 113 6.60 -27.12 5.95
C GLN A 113 6.07 -25.69 6.16
N LYS A 114 4.75 -25.53 6.01
CA LYS A 114 4.02 -24.31 6.34
C LYS A 114 3.69 -24.28 7.82
N GLU A 115 3.97 -23.16 8.48
CA GLU A 115 3.70 -22.96 9.90
C GLU A 115 3.10 -21.57 10.17
N SER A 116 2.25 -21.49 11.19
CA SER A 116 1.73 -20.23 11.72
C SER A 116 2.82 -19.43 12.44
N GLU A 117 2.70 -18.11 12.51
CA GLU A 117 3.64 -17.27 13.27
C GLU A 117 3.70 -17.68 14.75
N THR A 118 2.56 -18.01 15.33
CA THR A 118 2.46 -18.45 16.73
C THR A 118 3.11 -19.82 16.93
N GLY A 119 2.89 -20.77 16.02
CA GLY A 119 3.54 -22.08 16.02
C GLY A 119 5.06 -21.95 15.91
N PHE A 120 5.53 -21.18 14.95
CA PHE A 120 6.97 -20.91 14.76
C PHE A 120 7.60 -20.30 16.01
N LEU A 121 6.98 -19.27 16.61
CA LEU A 121 7.49 -18.68 17.85
C LEU A 121 7.51 -19.66 19.02
N ASN A 122 6.57 -20.61 19.09
CA ASN A 122 6.59 -21.65 20.11
C ASN A 122 7.75 -22.63 19.90
N HIS A 123 8.06 -23.00 18.66
CA HIS A 123 9.26 -23.77 18.33
C HIS A 123 10.54 -23.02 18.73
N VAL A 124 10.62 -21.72 18.44
CA VAL A 124 11.75 -20.88 18.83
C VAL A 124 11.91 -20.83 20.36
N LYS A 125 10.81 -20.68 21.11
CA LYS A 125 10.83 -20.73 22.58
C LYS A 125 11.34 -22.06 23.09
N PHE A 126 10.87 -23.15 22.52
CA PHE A 126 11.26 -24.50 22.90
C PHE A 126 12.76 -24.73 22.68
N ILE A 127 13.27 -24.41 21.48
CA ILE A 127 14.69 -24.55 21.15
C ILE A 127 15.55 -23.64 22.03
N TYR A 128 15.13 -22.39 22.24
CA TYR A 128 15.84 -21.47 23.12
C TYR A 128 15.92 -22.01 24.55
N PHE A 129 14.79 -22.48 25.11
CA PHE A 129 14.77 -23.08 26.44
C PHE A 129 15.65 -24.32 26.53
N ALA A 130 15.61 -25.21 25.53
CA ALA A 130 16.42 -26.41 25.48
C ALA A 130 17.92 -26.12 25.46
N LEU A 131 18.34 -25.06 24.74
CA LEU A 131 19.76 -24.73 24.56
C LEU A 131 20.32 -23.76 25.60
N LYS A 132 19.48 -22.86 26.15
CA LYS A 132 19.90 -21.84 27.12
C LYS A 132 19.49 -22.12 28.55
N HIS A 133 18.52 -23.01 28.77
CA HIS A 133 17.88 -23.22 30.08
C HIS A 133 17.23 -21.94 30.64
N GLU A 134 16.85 -21.01 29.76
CA GLU A 134 16.23 -19.72 30.07
C GLU A 134 14.94 -19.55 29.24
N THR A 135 14.01 -18.72 29.71
CA THR A 135 12.79 -18.38 28.97
C THR A 135 12.94 -17.01 28.30
N ILE A 136 12.43 -16.87 27.08
CA ILE A 136 12.38 -15.58 26.40
C ILE A 136 11.14 -14.80 26.87
N GLU A 137 11.33 -13.54 27.25
CA GLU A 137 10.21 -12.63 27.54
C GLU A 137 9.33 -12.40 26.31
N ASN A 138 8.01 -12.47 26.47
CA ASN A 138 7.05 -12.28 25.37
C ASN A 138 7.21 -10.93 24.64
N LYS A 139 7.72 -9.88 25.31
CA LYS A 139 8.00 -8.58 24.68
C LYS A 139 9.10 -8.64 23.62
N LYS A 140 10.03 -9.59 23.72
CA LYS A 140 11.12 -9.81 22.75
C LYS A 140 10.73 -10.79 21.63
N LEU A 141 9.65 -11.54 21.81
CA LEU A 141 9.13 -12.53 20.86
C LEU A 141 8.12 -11.90 19.90
N LYS A 142 8.60 -11.00 19.05
CA LYS A 142 7.82 -10.47 17.94
C LYS A 142 8.59 -10.66 16.65
N ILE A 143 7.92 -11.17 15.62
CA ILE A 143 8.50 -11.28 14.29
C ILE A 143 8.57 -9.86 13.70
N SER A 144 9.79 -9.38 13.52
CA SER A 144 10.09 -8.14 12.81
C SER A 144 10.11 -8.43 11.32
N TYR A 145 9.35 -7.66 10.55
CA TYR A 145 9.30 -7.85 9.11
C TYR A 145 10.36 -7.01 8.43
N ILE A 146 11.22 -7.66 7.65
CA ILE A 146 12.30 -7.02 6.90
C ILE A 146 12.07 -7.28 5.42
N ASP A 147 12.20 -6.22 4.63
CA ASP A 147 12.10 -6.28 3.18
C ASP A 147 13.49 -6.64 2.63
N VAL A 148 13.65 -7.88 2.15
CA VAL A 148 14.96 -8.38 1.72
C VAL A 148 15.00 -8.61 0.21
N GLN A 149 14.62 -7.57 -0.54
CA GLN A 149 14.61 -7.54 -2.00
C GLN A 149 13.34 -8.15 -2.64
N ASP A 150 12.30 -7.32 -2.75
CA ASP A 150 11.86 -6.74 -4.03
C ASP A 150 10.42 -6.22 -3.88
N ASN A 151 10.27 -4.95 -3.48
CA ASN A 151 9.17 -4.00 -3.75
C ASN A 151 7.68 -4.42 -3.66
N ARG A 152 7.34 -5.62 -3.22
CA ARG A 152 5.96 -6.12 -3.20
C ARG A 152 5.68 -6.78 -1.87
N ILE A 153 5.57 -5.95 -0.82
CA ILE A 153 4.67 -6.30 0.29
C ILE A 153 3.38 -6.77 -0.35
N SER A 154 2.96 -8.01 -0.05
CA SER A 154 1.66 -8.46 -0.53
C SER A 154 0.66 -7.39 -0.10
N THR A 155 0.00 -6.74 -1.07
CA THR A 155 -0.93 -5.64 -0.81
C THR A 155 -1.93 -6.03 0.28
N LYS A 156 -2.22 -7.34 0.37
CA LYS A 156 -2.98 -8.00 1.43
C LYS A 156 -2.46 -7.71 2.85
N LYS A 157 -1.15 -7.78 3.10
CA LYS A 157 -0.56 -7.52 4.43
C LYS A 157 -0.47 -6.03 4.77
N ARG A 158 -0.14 -5.19 3.79
CA ARG A 158 -0.25 -3.71 3.94
C ARG A 158 -1.70 -3.35 4.29
N PHE A 159 -2.66 -3.94 3.59
CA PHE A 159 -4.08 -3.73 3.82
C PHE A 159 -4.54 -4.14 5.23
N THR A 160 -4.18 -5.34 5.71
CA THR A 160 -4.58 -5.79 7.06
C THR A 160 -4.03 -4.86 8.14
N ASN A 161 -2.76 -4.48 8.05
CA ASN A 161 -2.14 -3.57 9.03
C ASN A 161 -2.80 -2.19 9.02
N ILE A 162 -3.06 -1.63 7.83
CA ILE A 162 -3.77 -0.34 7.70
C ILE A 162 -5.19 -0.46 8.27
N LEU A 163 -5.88 -1.56 8.00
CA LEU A 163 -7.25 -1.79 8.47
C LEU A 163 -7.31 -1.89 10.00
N ASP A 164 -6.36 -2.58 10.64
CA ASP A 164 -6.33 -2.77 12.09
C ASP A 164 -5.97 -1.46 12.83
N ASN A 165 -5.03 -0.68 12.28
CA ASN A 165 -4.73 0.66 12.79
C ASN A 165 -5.97 1.56 12.71
N ARG A 166 -6.66 1.57 11.56
CA ARG A 166 -7.88 2.35 11.35
C ARG A 166 -9.01 1.99 12.31
N ARG A 167 -9.16 0.69 12.65
CA ARG A 167 -10.16 0.20 13.61
C ARG A 167 -9.84 0.63 15.03
N SER A 168 -8.56 0.67 15.39
CA SER A 168 -8.10 1.02 16.73
C SER A 168 -8.22 2.52 17.00
N GLU A 169 -7.99 3.36 15.99
CA GLU A 169 -7.94 4.82 16.15
C GLU A 169 -9.26 5.56 15.81
N GLY A 170 -10.22 4.92 15.13
CA GLY A 170 -11.55 5.51 14.85
C GLY A 170 -11.61 6.65 13.82
N PHE A 171 -10.48 7.22 13.38
CA PHE A 171 -10.41 8.42 12.53
C PHE A 171 -10.97 8.29 11.10
N THR A 172 -11.19 7.07 10.58
CA THR A 172 -11.48 6.87 9.15
C THR A 172 -12.83 7.44 8.72
N LYS A 173 -13.84 7.37 9.60
CA LYS A 173 -15.18 7.92 9.31
C LYS A 173 -15.14 9.45 9.22
N ASP A 174 -14.36 10.09 10.07
CA ASP A 174 -14.24 11.55 10.11
C ASP A 174 -13.52 12.06 8.86
N SER A 175 -12.45 11.40 8.41
CA SER A 175 -11.75 11.79 7.17
C SER A 175 -12.65 11.75 5.94
N TYR A 176 -13.44 10.69 5.76
CA TYR A 176 -14.38 10.58 4.63
C TYR A 176 -15.47 11.66 4.68
N GLN A 177 -16.05 11.91 5.86
CA GLN A 177 -17.05 12.97 6.02
C GLN A 177 -16.46 14.36 5.78
N MET A 178 -15.20 14.59 6.12
CA MET A 178 -14.50 15.83 5.82
C MET A 178 -14.33 16.05 4.31
N GLU A 179 -13.93 15.02 3.55
CA GLU A 179 -13.83 15.10 2.09
C GLU A 179 -15.18 15.45 1.45
N LEU A 180 -16.26 14.77 1.86
CA LEU A 180 -17.62 15.07 1.37
C LEU A 180 -18.05 16.51 1.69
N ARG A 181 -17.75 17.00 2.91
CA ARG A 181 -18.06 18.38 3.30
C ARG A 181 -17.27 19.39 2.49
N LEU A 182 -15.98 19.14 2.26
CA LEU A 182 -15.12 20.02 1.47
C LEU A 182 -15.66 20.16 0.04
N ILE A 183 -15.99 19.04 -0.60
CA ILE A 183 -16.63 19.02 -1.93
C ILE A 183 -17.95 19.80 -1.91
N HIS A 184 -18.80 19.57 -0.90
CA HIS A 184 -20.06 20.30 -0.76
C HIS A 184 -19.84 21.82 -0.60
N TYR A 185 -18.85 22.25 0.17
CA TYR A 185 -18.54 23.66 0.37
C TYR A 185 -17.99 24.33 -0.87
N ILE A 186 -17.18 23.63 -1.67
CA ILE A 186 -16.70 24.14 -2.95
C ILE A 186 -17.88 24.31 -3.92
N ARG A 187 -18.75 23.30 -4.03
CA ARG A 187 -19.96 23.36 -4.87
C ARG A 187 -20.93 24.47 -4.46
N THR A 188 -21.12 24.66 -3.15
CA THR A 188 -22.06 25.64 -2.59
C THR A 188 -21.44 27.00 -2.28
N GLN A 189 -20.19 27.22 -2.69
CA GLN A 189 -19.49 28.50 -2.58
C GLN A 189 -19.32 29.02 -1.14
N LYS A 190 -18.94 28.14 -0.20
CA LYS A 190 -18.78 28.47 1.22
C LYS A 190 -17.31 28.58 1.62
N ILE A 191 -16.67 29.71 1.28
CA ILE A 191 -15.22 29.95 1.48
C ILE A 191 -14.79 29.78 2.94
N ASP A 192 -15.49 30.41 3.88
CA ASP A 192 -15.11 30.40 5.31
C ASP A 192 -14.99 28.97 5.89
N LYS A 193 -15.79 28.05 5.36
CA LYS A 193 -15.80 26.64 5.81
C LYS A 193 -14.66 25.82 5.20
N ILE A 194 -14.19 26.19 4.02
CA ILE A 194 -13.07 25.54 3.34
C ILE A 194 -11.78 25.81 4.13
N GLU A 195 -11.53 27.07 4.50
CA GLU A 195 -10.36 27.44 5.28
C GLU A 195 -10.31 26.72 6.64
N TRP A 196 -11.46 26.57 7.29
CA TRP A 196 -11.57 25.82 8.53
C TRP A 196 -11.21 24.33 8.35
N ILE A 197 -11.74 23.68 7.30
CA ILE A 197 -11.41 22.28 7.00
C ILE A 197 -9.92 22.13 6.68
N ILE A 198 -9.35 23.04 5.89
CA ILE A 198 -7.93 22.93 5.49
C ILE A 198 -7.00 23.15 6.68
N ARG A 199 -7.34 24.07 7.59
CA ARG A 199 -6.62 24.20 8.87
C ARG A 199 -6.72 22.96 9.75
N SER A 200 -7.78 22.18 9.64
CA SER A 200 -7.89 20.92 10.39
C SER A 200 -7.10 19.77 9.76
N LEU A 201 -6.79 19.83 8.45
CA LEU A 201 -5.93 18.86 7.77
C LEU A 201 -4.48 18.92 8.26
N SER A 202 -4.00 20.09 8.69
CA SER A 202 -2.64 20.25 9.22
C SER A 202 -2.47 19.69 10.64
N SER A 203 -3.56 19.55 11.42
CA SER A 203 -3.53 19.04 12.80
C SER A 203 -3.80 17.55 12.96
N HIS A 204 -4.41 16.88 11.96
CA HIS A 204 -4.84 15.47 12.06
C HIS A 204 -4.03 14.50 11.17
N SER A 205 -2.84 14.89 10.70
CA SER A 205 -2.07 14.12 9.72
C SER A 205 -1.21 13.00 10.35
N SER A 206 -1.79 12.15 11.19
CA SER A 206 -1.08 10.95 11.72
C SER A 206 -0.85 9.87 10.66
N ASN A 207 -1.63 9.87 9.57
CA ASN A 207 -1.57 8.86 8.52
C ASN A 207 -0.69 9.30 7.34
N LEU A 208 0.58 8.93 7.38
CA LEU A 208 1.52 9.11 6.27
C LEU A 208 1.30 8.04 5.19
N LEU A 209 1.21 8.45 3.92
CA LEU A 209 1.11 7.58 2.74
C LEU A 209 2.49 7.19 2.17
N SER A 210 3.54 7.85 2.66
CA SER A 210 4.94 7.66 2.28
C SER A 210 5.80 7.83 3.54
N SER A 211 7.01 7.28 3.54
CA SER A 211 8.00 7.54 4.59
C SER A 211 8.42 9.02 4.64
N ASP A 212 8.34 9.72 3.50
CA ASP A 212 8.53 11.17 3.42
C ASP A 212 7.20 11.90 3.60
N ALA A 213 7.17 12.83 4.57
CA ALA A 213 6.01 13.66 4.87
C ALA A 213 5.64 14.59 3.71
N LEU A 214 6.63 15.12 3.00
CA LEU A 214 6.40 15.99 1.85
C LEU A 214 5.77 15.20 0.70
N GLN A 215 6.32 14.03 0.38
CA GLN A 215 5.71 13.12 -0.60
C GLN A 215 4.31 12.66 -0.17
N SER A 216 4.12 12.35 1.12
CA SER A 216 2.81 11.95 1.62
C SER A 216 1.75 13.03 1.38
N ILE A 217 2.09 14.31 1.54
CA ILE A 217 1.11 15.38 1.31
C ILE A 217 0.87 15.64 -0.18
N ARG A 218 1.89 15.49 -1.05
CA ARG A 218 1.71 15.54 -2.50
C ARG A 218 0.72 14.48 -2.98
N LEU A 219 0.85 13.24 -2.49
CA LEU A 219 -0.07 12.15 -2.82
C LEU A 219 -1.51 12.46 -2.38
N LYS A 220 -1.69 13.05 -1.20
CA LYS A 220 -3.01 13.50 -0.71
C LYS A 220 -3.58 14.61 -1.59
N PHE A 221 -2.76 15.57 -2.02
CA PHE A 221 -3.17 16.67 -2.88
C PHE A 221 -3.66 16.16 -4.24
N VAL A 222 -2.90 15.27 -4.89
CA VAL A 222 -3.30 14.65 -6.15
C VAL A 222 -4.63 13.89 -5.99
N GLY A 223 -4.79 13.15 -4.89
CA GLY A 223 -6.05 12.47 -4.57
C GLY A 223 -7.23 13.43 -4.44
N PHE A 224 -7.04 14.55 -3.72
CA PHE A 224 -8.04 15.60 -3.58
C PHE A 224 -8.45 16.22 -4.92
N VAL A 225 -7.48 16.66 -5.73
CA VAL A 225 -7.72 17.22 -7.07
C VAL A 225 -8.48 16.22 -7.93
N THR A 226 -8.08 14.95 -7.92
CA THR A 226 -8.74 13.89 -8.69
C THR A 226 -10.22 13.75 -8.32
N ILE A 227 -10.56 13.72 -7.03
CA ILE A 227 -11.94 13.56 -6.56
C ILE A 227 -12.80 14.76 -6.96
N ILE A 228 -12.29 15.98 -6.80
CA ILE A 228 -13.07 17.18 -7.12
C ILE A 228 -13.25 17.38 -8.63
N THR A 229 -12.24 17.04 -9.45
CA THR A 229 -12.35 17.02 -10.92
C THR A 229 -13.45 16.07 -11.37
N ARG A 230 -13.48 14.85 -10.85
CA ARG A 230 -14.54 13.87 -11.18
C ARG A 230 -15.92 14.35 -10.74
N THR A 231 -16.01 15.02 -9.59
CA THR A 231 -17.26 15.60 -9.12
C THR A 231 -17.72 16.75 -10.02
N ALA A 232 -16.81 17.62 -10.46
CA ALA A 232 -17.09 18.71 -11.40
C ALA A 232 -17.68 18.20 -12.71
N ILE A 233 -17.09 17.17 -13.29
CA ILE A 233 -17.59 16.51 -14.51
C ILE A 233 -18.99 15.94 -14.28
N GLN A 234 -19.21 15.24 -13.16
CA GLN A 234 -20.54 14.71 -12.81
C GLN A 234 -21.60 15.81 -12.64
N ASP A 235 -21.19 16.98 -12.14
CA ASP A 235 -22.05 18.15 -12.00
C ASP A 235 -22.28 18.93 -13.31
N GLY A 236 -21.69 18.45 -14.42
CA GLY A 236 -21.91 18.91 -15.79
C GLY A 236 -20.87 19.90 -16.30
N ILE A 237 -19.74 20.09 -15.62
CA ILE A 237 -18.61 20.87 -16.14
C ILE A 237 -17.96 20.09 -17.30
N PRO A 238 -17.63 20.74 -18.44
CA PRO A 238 -17.00 20.08 -19.58
C PRO A 238 -15.71 19.37 -19.20
N LEU A 239 -15.48 18.23 -19.84
CA LEU A 239 -14.40 17.31 -19.54
C LEU A 239 -13.04 17.97 -19.78
N GLU A 240 -12.89 18.65 -20.92
CA GLU A 240 -11.66 19.38 -21.25
C GLU A 240 -11.38 20.46 -20.20
N THR A 241 -12.37 21.27 -19.82
CA THR A 241 -12.16 22.34 -18.84
C THR A 241 -11.79 21.79 -17.47
N ALA A 242 -12.45 20.71 -17.02
CA ALA A 242 -12.17 20.09 -15.74
C ALA A 242 -10.76 19.46 -15.70
N PHE A 243 -10.37 18.74 -16.75
CA PHE A 243 -9.03 18.13 -16.82
C PHE A 243 -7.93 19.17 -17.02
N SER A 244 -8.11 20.19 -17.84
CA SER A 244 -7.11 21.26 -17.99
C SER A 244 -6.83 21.96 -16.66
N LEU A 245 -7.85 22.24 -15.85
CA LEU A 245 -7.64 22.79 -14.51
C LEU A 245 -6.93 21.79 -13.58
N SER A 246 -7.34 20.52 -13.62
CA SER A 246 -6.71 19.45 -12.84
C SER A 246 -5.21 19.36 -13.11
N ASP A 247 -4.84 19.28 -14.39
CA ASP A 247 -3.46 19.11 -14.84
C ASP A 247 -2.62 20.33 -14.48
N SER A 248 -3.13 21.54 -14.71
CA SER A 248 -2.41 22.78 -14.38
C SER A 248 -2.12 22.90 -12.88
N LEU A 249 -3.06 22.48 -12.03
CA LEU A 249 -2.89 22.50 -10.58
C LEU A 249 -1.89 21.44 -10.10
N ILE A 250 -1.92 20.24 -10.68
CA ILE A 250 -0.98 19.17 -10.33
C ILE A 250 0.43 19.53 -10.78
N GLU A 251 0.60 20.08 -11.99
CA GLU A 251 1.88 20.55 -12.50
C GLU A 251 2.49 21.66 -11.61
N ALA A 252 1.69 22.65 -11.25
CA ALA A 252 2.15 23.75 -10.40
C ALA A 252 2.59 23.29 -9.00
N MET A 253 1.97 22.24 -8.44
CA MET A 253 2.36 21.64 -7.16
C MET A 253 3.80 21.09 -7.19
N ASP A 254 4.31 20.64 -8.34
CA ASP A 254 5.63 20.02 -8.43
C ASP A 254 6.78 20.96 -8.01
N SER A 255 6.60 22.26 -8.24
CA SER A 255 7.54 23.31 -7.80
C SER A 255 7.60 23.54 -6.28
N MET A 256 6.68 22.94 -5.51
CA MET A 256 6.58 23.16 -4.06
C MET A 256 7.50 22.23 -3.28
N THR A 257 8.32 22.81 -2.40
CA THR A 257 9.39 22.10 -1.67
C THR A 257 9.11 21.92 -0.19
N THR A 258 7.99 22.44 0.32
CA THR A 258 7.62 22.35 1.73
C THR A 258 6.17 21.91 1.93
N THR A 259 5.92 21.20 3.03
CA THR A 259 4.56 20.76 3.41
C THR A 259 3.62 21.95 3.58
N ARG A 260 4.13 23.08 4.11
CA ARG A 260 3.35 24.29 4.32
C ARG A 260 2.83 24.88 3.01
N GLN A 261 3.68 25.00 1.99
CA GLN A 261 3.27 25.49 0.67
C GLN A 261 2.14 24.64 0.09
N ILE A 262 2.24 23.31 0.20
CA ILE A 262 1.21 22.40 -0.31
C ILE A 262 -0.09 22.55 0.50
N ILE A 263 -0.03 22.71 1.83
CA ILE A 263 -1.23 22.97 2.67
C ILE A 263 -1.93 24.25 2.23
N GLU A 264 -1.18 25.34 2.05
CA GLU A 264 -1.73 26.62 1.56
C GLU A 264 -2.33 26.45 0.15
N TYR A 265 -1.73 25.60 -0.67
CA TYR A 265 -2.18 25.32 -2.02
C TYR A 265 -3.49 24.52 -2.12
N PHE A 266 -3.85 23.73 -1.10
CA PHE A 266 -5.20 23.15 -1.02
C PHE A 266 -6.29 24.23 -1.01
N SER A 267 -6.05 25.36 -0.33
CA SER A 267 -7.01 26.47 -0.25
C SER A 267 -7.15 27.15 -1.59
N TYR A 268 -6.02 27.48 -2.22
CA TYR A 268 -5.98 28.06 -3.56
C TYR A 268 -6.72 27.17 -4.57
N THR A 269 -6.41 25.87 -4.57
CA THR A 269 -7.04 24.87 -5.44
C THR A 269 -8.55 24.82 -5.25
N SER A 270 -9.00 24.83 -3.99
CA SER A 270 -10.44 24.85 -3.66
C SER A 270 -11.13 26.08 -4.25
N ILE A 271 -10.49 27.26 -4.18
CA ILE A 271 -10.98 28.51 -4.77
C ILE A 271 -11.03 28.42 -6.30
N GLN A 272 -10.04 27.81 -6.96
CA GLN A 272 -10.07 27.65 -8.42
C GLN A 272 -11.24 26.77 -8.87
N PHE A 273 -11.50 25.66 -8.18
CA PHE A 273 -12.70 24.88 -8.46
C PHE A 273 -13.99 25.64 -8.15
N MET A 274 -14.04 26.46 -7.09
CA MET A 274 -15.18 27.35 -6.86
C MET A 274 -15.42 28.30 -8.03
N ASN A 275 -14.36 28.91 -8.56
CA ASN A 275 -14.44 29.78 -9.74
C ASN A 275 -14.91 29.02 -10.98
N LEU A 276 -14.47 27.77 -11.15
CA LEU A 276 -14.94 26.89 -12.21
C LEU A 276 -16.46 26.67 -12.10
N TYR A 277 -16.97 26.38 -10.89
CA TYR A 277 -18.40 26.23 -10.63
C TYR A 277 -19.21 27.53 -10.76
N SER A 278 -18.61 28.70 -10.48
CA SER A 278 -19.30 29.99 -10.59
C SER A 278 -19.41 30.46 -12.04
N ASN A 279 -18.36 30.23 -12.84
CA ASN A 279 -18.31 30.54 -14.26
C ASN A 279 -19.17 29.59 -15.11
N HIS A 280 -19.48 28.40 -14.57
CA HIS A 280 -20.34 27.45 -15.26
C HIS A 280 -21.82 27.82 -15.15
N ARG A 281 -22.42 28.24 -16.28
CA ARG A 281 -23.79 28.80 -16.38
C ARG A 281 -24.94 27.79 -16.16
N PHE A 282 -24.64 26.53 -15.81
CA PHE A 282 -25.63 25.44 -15.74
C PHE A 282 -26.25 25.20 -14.35
N LYS A 283 -26.19 26.19 -13.44
CA LYS A 283 -26.72 26.07 -12.05
C LYS A 283 -28.18 25.60 -11.97
N ASN A 284 -29.00 25.86 -12.99
CA ASN A 284 -30.45 25.57 -13.00
C ASN A 284 -30.88 24.54 -14.06
N VAL A 285 -29.97 23.70 -14.56
CA VAL A 285 -30.28 22.76 -15.65
C VAL A 285 -30.47 21.34 -15.08
N SER A 286 -31.52 20.64 -15.54
CA SER A 286 -31.88 19.30 -15.06
C SER A 286 -30.74 18.29 -15.21
N SER A 287 -30.70 17.29 -14.32
CA SER A 287 -29.68 16.21 -14.36
C SER A 287 -29.60 15.53 -15.72
N ASP A 288 -30.73 15.33 -16.40
CA ASP A 288 -30.77 14.72 -17.73
C ASP A 288 -30.10 15.60 -18.78
N THR A 289 -30.30 16.92 -18.72
CA THR A 289 -29.64 17.84 -19.66
C THR A 289 -28.13 17.89 -19.43
N LYS A 290 -27.66 17.76 -18.19
CA LYS A 290 -26.22 17.65 -17.88
C LYS A 290 -25.63 16.38 -18.47
N LYS A 291 -26.35 15.25 -18.38
CA LYS A 291 -25.96 13.98 -18.99
C LYS A 291 -25.89 14.07 -20.52
N VAL A 292 -26.87 14.73 -21.17
CA VAL A 292 -26.80 15.01 -22.62
C VAL A 292 -25.55 15.81 -22.95
N TYR A 293 -25.29 16.88 -22.20
CA TYR A 293 -24.15 17.77 -22.46
C TYR A 293 -22.83 17.03 -22.34
N ASN A 294 -22.63 16.27 -21.27
CA ASN A 294 -21.44 15.44 -21.10
C ASN A 294 -21.30 14.39 -22.21
N TYR A 295 -22.40 13.81 -22.67
CA TYR A 295 -22.37 12.87 -23.79
C TYR A 295 -21.92 13.56 -25.08
N ILE A 296 -22.45 14.74 -25.40
CA ILE A 296 -22.01 15.50 -26.57
C ILE A 296 -20.52 15.87 -26.45
N ASP A 297 -20.09 16.32 -25.28
CA ASP A 297 -18.70 16.70 -25.00
C ASP A 297 -17.72 15.51 -25.14
N MET A 298 -18.15 14.31 -24.74
CA MET A 298 -17.37 13.07 -24.91
C MET A 298 -17.25 12.60 -26.36
N HIS A 299 -18.12 13.08 -27.25
CA HIS A 299 -18.25 12.61 -28.62
C HIS A 299 -18.10 13.74 -29.66
N LEU A 300 -17.37 14.81 -29.33
CA LEU A 300 -17.20 15.99 -30.20
C LEU A 300 -16.61 15.68 -31.58
N THR A 301 -15.80 14.63 -31.69
CA THR A 301 -15.15 14.20 -32.95
C THR A 301 -15.93 13.11 -33.69
N GLU A 302 -17.05 12.65 -33.13
CA GLU A 302 -17.82 11.53 -33.64
C GLU A 302 -19.18 11.99 -34.17
N LYS A 303 -19.74 11.28 -35.16
CA LYS A 303 -21.11 11.53 -35.61
C LYS A 303 -22.08 10.89 -34.62
N ILE A 304 -22.69 11.71 -33.76
CA ILE A 304 -23.72 11.28 -32.81
C ILE A 304 -25.13 11.52 -33.35
N SER A 305 -26.02 10.55 -33.13
CA SER A 305 -27.44 10.64 -33.44
C SER A 305 -28.29 10.92 -32.19
N LEU A 306 -29.46 11.53 -32.39
CA LEU A 306 -30.41 11.79 -31.29
C LEU A 306 -30.96 10.51 -30.66
N ASP A 307 -30.94 9.38 -31.38
CA ASP A 307 -31.37 8.08 -30.87
C ASP A 307 -30.34 7.51 -29.88
N GLU A 308 -29.04 7.67 -30.15
CA GLU A 308 -27.96 7.26 -29.26
C GLU A 308 -27.96 8.05 -27.94
N ILE A 309 -28.20 9.37 -28.00
CA ILE A 309 -28.36 10.21 -26.82
C ILE A 309 -29.59 9.78 -26.00
N GLY A 310 -30.71 9.48 -26.67
CA GLY A 310 -31.93 8.99 -26.01
C GLY A 310 -31.72 7.66 -25.29
N LYS A 311 -31.00 6.72 -25.94
CA LYS A 311 -30.60 5.43 -25.36
C LYS A 311 -29.66 5.59 -24.17
N PHE A 312 -28.67 6.47 -24.25
CA PHE A 312 -27.72 6.73 -23.16
C PHE A 312 -28.39 7.20 -21.86
N ILE A 313 -29.48 7.98 -21.99
CA ILE A 313 -30.17 8.60 -20.83
C ILE A 313 -31.41 7.80 -20.42
N GLY A 314 -31.83 6.83 -21.23
CA GLY A 314 -33.01 5.99 -20.98
C GLY A 314 -34.34 6.72 -21.22
N LYS A 315 -34.42 7.63 -22.19
CA LYS A 315 -35.63 8.44 -22.49
C LYS A 315 -35.93 8.54 -23.99
N SER A 316 -37.21 8.72 -24.34
CA SER A 316 -37.67 8.75 -25.74
C SER A 316 -37.33 10.05 -26.50
N GLN A 317 -37.05 9.90 -27.79
CA GLN A 317 -36.51 10.91 -28.72
C GLN A 317 -37.31 12.23 -28.81
N LEU A 318 -38.63 12.18 -28.60
CA LEU A 318 -39.54 13.31 -28.82
C LEU A 318 -39.38 14.47 -27.81
N ILE A 319 -38.95 14.18 -26.58
CA ILE A 319 -38.86 15.18 -25.50
C ILE A 319 -37.67 16.14 -25.70
N TYR A 320 -36.61 15.66 -26.36
CA TYR A 320 -35.35 16.40 -26.51
C TYR A 320 -35.31 17.29 -27.74
N ARG A 321 -36.04 16.94 -28.82
CA ARG A 321 -36.05 17.71 -30.07
C ARG A 321 -36.53 19.16 -29.87
N THR A 322 -37.45 19.39 -28.93
CA THR A 322 -37.98 20.72 -28.60
C THR A 322 -37.07 21.49 -27.63
N ASN A 323 -36.41 20.79 -26.68
CA ASN A 323 -35.59 21.41 -25.63
C ASN A 323 -34.12 21.65 -26.03
N LEU A 324 -33.53 20.79 -26.87
CA LEU A 324 -32.15 20.98 -27.38
C LEU A 324 -32.08 22.10 -28.40
N LYS A 325 -33.05 22.19 -29.32
CA LYS A 325 -33.06 23.20 -30.40
C LYS A 325 -33.10 24.62 -29.83
N LEU A 326 -33.98 24.87 -28.87
CA LEU A 326 -34.12 26.17 -28.18
C LEU A 326 -32.90 26.58 -27.32
N LYS A 327 -32.04 25.63 -26.93
CA LYS A 327 -30.87 25.90 -26.07
C LYS A 327 -29.55 25.93 -26.83
N LEU A 328 -29.38 25.12 -27.88
CA LEU A 328 -28.19 25.14 -28.75
C LEU A 328 -28.17 26.39 -29.65
N GLU A 329 -29.31 26.83 -30.18
CA GLU A 329 -29.41 28.07 -30.98
C GLU A 329 -29.06 29.34 -30.16
N ARG A 330 -29.11 29.28 -28.82
CA ARG A 330 -28.71 30.38 -27.94
C ARG A 330 -27.25 30.35 -27.51
N GLN A 331 -26.49 29.30 -27.81
CA GLN A 331 -25.14 29.09 -27.24
C GLN A 331 -24.05 28.75 -28.26
N TYR A 332 -24.40 28.28 -29.47
CA TYR A 332 -23.48 28.10 -30.59
C TYR A 332 -23.90 28.97 -31.77
N LEU A 333 -23.64 30.28 -31.68
CA LEU A 333 -23.38 31.07 -32.87
C LEU A 333 -21.90 30.85 -33.19
N ILE A 334 -21.58 30.40 -34.41
CA ILE A 334 -20.27 29.93 -34.89
C ILE A 334 -20.06 28.47 -34.43
N ILE A 335 -20.26 27.43 -35.25
CA ILE A 335 -19.57 27.13 -36.52
C ILE A 335 -20.53 26.46 -37.54
N CYS A 336 -20.38 26.89 -38.80
CA CYS A 336 -21.15 26.63 -40.04
C CYS A 336 -22.47 27.40 -40.17
#